data_AF-A0A967J7H3-F1
#
_entry.id   AF-A0A967J7H3-F1
#
_cell.length_a   1.000
_cell.length_b   1.000
_cell.length_c   1.000
_cell.angle_alpha   90.00
_cell.angle_beta   90.00
_cell.angle_gamma   90.00
#
_symmetry.space_group_name_H-M   'P 1'
#
loop_
_entity.id
_entity.type
_entity.pdbx_description
1 polymer ?
#
loop_
_entity_poly.entity_id
_entity_poly.type
_entity_poly.pdbx_seq_one_letter_code
_entity_poly.pdbx_strand_id
1 'polypeptide(L)' 'TVEFSDGTTTKAMSAAWVKSTFGLKSIYFDIVLGVFSDIAGSVHADAIIAIYERGITKGCNPPLNTLYCPEGLLTRGQ' A
#
# COMPACT_ATOMS: atom_id res chain seq x y z
N THR A 1 8.80 14.97 -17.18
CA THR A 1 8.63 13.51 -17.27
C THR A 1 9.58 12.93 -16.25
N VAL A 2 9.12 12.04 -15.39
CA VAL A 2 9.97 11.41 -14.37
C VAL A 2 10.19 9.96 -14.80
N GLU A 3 11.44 9.55 -14.85
CA GLU A 3 11.85 8.18 -15.19
C GLU A 3 12.16 7.43 -13.89
N PHE A 4 11.48 6.31 -13.70
CA PHE A 4 11.71 5.43 -12.56
C PHE A 4 12.71 4.32 -12.92
N SER A 5 13.31 3.70 -11.90
CA SER A 5 14.38 2.70 -12.03
C SER A 5 13.96 1.42 -12.77
N ASP A 6 12.65 1.22 -12.96
CA ASP A 6 12.02 0.13 -13.70
C ASP A 6 11.85 0.41 -15.20
N GLY A 7 12.29 1.58 -15.68
CA GLY A 7 12.14 2.01 -17.07
C GLY A 7 10.77 2.65 -17.36
N THR A 8 9.89 2.79 -16.37
CA THR A 8 8.58 3.42 -16.54
C THR A 8 8.74 4.94 -16.63
N THR A 9 8.23 5.52 -17.72
CA THR A 9 8.21 6.97 -17.93
C THR A 9 6.85 7.54 -17.51
N THR A 10 6.84 8.51 -16.60
CA THR A 10 5.59 9.12 -16.12
C THR A 10 5.55 10.63 -16.36
N LYS A 11 4.35 11.18 -16.58
CA LYS A 11 4.13 12.64 -16.60
C LYS A 11 3.70 13.10 -15.21
N ALA A 12 4.44 14.07 -14.65
CA ALA A 12 4.02 14.74 -13.43
C ALA A 12 2.74 15.55 -13.70
N MET A 13 1.73 15.37 -12.86
CA MET A 13 0.43 16.05 -12.95
C MET A 13 0.21 16.89 -11.70
N SER A 14 -0.52 18.00 -11.83
CA SER A 14 -0.86 18.82 -10.67
C SER A 14 -1.94 18.14 -9.82
N ALA A 15 -1.89 18.34 -8.51
CA ALA A 15 -2.92 17.83 -7.59
C ALA A 15 -4.33 18.33 -7.95
N ALA A 16 -4.44 19.57 -8.47
CA ALA A 16 -5.69 20.14 -8.95
C ALA A 16 -6.28 19.35 -10.14
N TRP A 17 -5.43 18.94 -11.08
CA TRP A 17 -5.85 18.11 -12.21
C TRP A 17 -6.37 16.75 -11.72
N VAL A 18 -5.62 16.09 -10.83
CA VAL A 18 -6.02 14.77 -10.28
C VAL A 18 -7.38 14.87 -9.58
N LYS A 19 -7.56 15.90 -8.74
CA LYS A 19 -8.83 16.14 -8.03
C LYS A 19 -10.01 16.32 -8.99
N SER A 20 -9.84 17.13 -10.04
CA SER A 20 -10.90 17.41 -11.00
C SER A 20 -11.25 16.19 -11.86
N THR A 21 -10.25 15.44 -12.33
CA THR A 21 -10.45 14.30 -13.23
C THR A 21 -11.16 13.14 -12.53
N PHE A 22 -10.78 12.85 -11.28
CA PHE A 22 -11.35 11.75 -10.52
C PHE A 22 -12.53 12.16 -9.61
N GLY A 23 -12.98 13.42 -9.68
CA GLY A 23 -14.10 13.91 -8.89
C GLY A 23 -13.87 13.82 -7.36
N LEU A 24 -12.62 13.91 -6.92
CA LEU A 24 -12.26 13.75 -5.51
C LEU A 24 -12.80 14.92 -4.69
N LYS A 25 -13.72 14.63 -3.77
CA LYS A 25 -14.30 15.63 -2.86
C LYS A 25 -13.42 15.89 -1.64
N SER A 26 -12.60 14.91 -1.24
CA SER A 26 -11.68 15.01 -0.12
C SER A 26 -10.37 15.69 -0.51
N ILE A 27 -9.76 16.40 0.43
CA ILE A 27 -8.38 16.91 0.32
C ILE A 27 -7.35 15.85 0.73
N TYR A 28 -7.80 14.78 1.39
CA TYR A 28 -7.02 13.61 1.75
C TYR A 28 -7.50 12.44 0.89
N PHE A 29 -6.64 11.93 0.02
CA PHE A 29 -6.84 10.68 -0.70
C PHE A 29 -5.54 9.90 -0.56
N ASP A 30 -5.61 8.74 0.07
CA ASP A 30 -4.43 7.90 0.27
C ASP A 30 -4.28 6.98 -0.92
N ILE A 31 -3.17 7.13 -1.65
CA ILE A 31 -2.75 6.14 -2.65
C ILE A 31 -2.04 5.04 -1.87
N VAL A 32 -2.82 4.06 -1.44
CA VAL A 32 -2.28 2.84 -0.85
C VAL A 32 -1.60 2.02 -1.96
N LEU A 33 -0.28 2.18 -2.07
CA LEU A 33 0.55 1.21 -2.80
C LEU A 33 0.59 -0.05 -1.94
N GLY A 34 -0.06 -1.13 -2.39
CA GLY A 34 -0.22 -2.34 -1.62
C GLY A 34 1.12 -2.95 -1.24
N VAL A 35 1.43 -2.95 0.06
CA VAL A 35 2.62 -3.61 0.63
C VAL A 35 2.44 -5.13 0.65
N PHE A 36 1.24 -5.58 1.01
CA PHE A 36 0.87 -6.99 1.02
C PHE A 36 -0.20 -7.25 -0.04
N SER A 37 -0.02 -8.29 -0.86
CA SER A 37 -0.93 -8.55 -1.97
C SER A 37 -2.24 -9.22 -1.56
N ASP A 38 -2.29 -9.82 -0.36
CA ASP A 38 -3.41 -10.58 0.17
C ASP A 38 -4.35 -9.79 1.10
N ILE A 39 -4.11 -8.49 1.28
CA ILE A 39 -5.00 -7.59 2.04
C ILE A 39 -5.83 -6.67 1.13
N ALA A 40 -5.69 -6.80 -0.19
CA ALA A 40 -6.42 -5.98 -1.14
C ALA A 40 -7.94 -6.16 -0.95
N GLY A 41 -8.65 -5.07 -0.70
CA GLY A 41 -10.09 -5.08 -0.42
C GLY A 41 -10.48 -5.42 1.02
N SER A 42 -9.50 -5.68 1.91
CA SER A 42 -9.77 -5.82 3.34
C SER A 42 -10.10 -4.46 3.95
N VAL A 43 -11.12 -4.42 4.81
CA VAL A 43 -11.45 -3.22 5.62
C VAL A 43 -10.33 -2.85 6.60
N HIS A 44 -9.38 -3.76 6.84
CA HIS A 44 -8.24 -3.57 7.71
C HIS A 44 -6.96 -3.20 6.95
N ALA A 45 -7.00 -3.06 5.63
CA ALA A 45 -5.81 -2.82 4.82
C ALA A 45 -5.00 -1.60 5.31
N ASP A 46 -5.67 -0.47 5.54
CA ASP A 46 -5.02 0.77 6.00
C ASP A 46 -4.36 0.61 7.36
N ALA A 47 -5.03 -0.08 8.29
CA ALA A 47 -4.49 -0.34 9.63
C ALA A 47 -3.26 -1.26 9.57
N ILE A 48 -3.31 -2.29 8.72
CA ILE A 48 -2.20 -3.22 8.48
C ILE A 48 -0.99 -2.50 7.89
N ILE A 49 -1.21 -1.61 6.93
CA ILE A 49 -0.13 -0.81 6.33
C ILE A 49 0.46 0.15 7.36
N ALA A 50 -0.37 0.80 8.17
CA ALA A 50 0.11 1.71 9.22
C ALA A 50 1.03 1.02 10.25
N ILE A 51 0.77 -0.24 10.61
CA ILE A 51 1.65 -0.99 11.51
C ILE A 51 2.90 -1.52 10.80
N TYR A 52 2.83 -1.80 9.49
CA TYR A 52 3.99 -2.15 8.67
C TYR A 52 4.95 -0.97 8.53
N GLU A 53 4.45 0.24 8.25
CA GLU A 53 5.26 1.46 8.13
C GLU A 53 5.99 1.80 9.45
N ARG A 54 5.40 1.41 10.58
CA ARG A 54 6.01 1.54 11.92
C ARG A 54 6.97 0.41 12.26
N GLY A 55 7.16 -0.57 11.36
CA GLY A 55 8.04 -1.73 11.56
C GLY A 55 7.54 -2.72 12.60
N ILE A 56 6.26 -2.67 12.98
CA ILE A 56 5.66 -3.58 13.97
C ILE A 56 5.44 -4.96 13.35
N THR A 57 4.91 -4.99 12.13
CA THR A 57 4.78 -6.22 11.34
C THR A 57 5.69 -6.17 10.12
N LYS A 58 6.23 -7.33 9.75
CA LYS A 58 6.95 -7.52 8.49
C LYS A 58 6.13 -8.27 7.44
N GLY A 59 4.99 -8.84 7.83
CA GLY A 59 4.24 -9.79 7.01
C GLY A 59 4.61 -11.25 7.30
N CYS A 60 3.85 -12.15 6.67
CA CYS A 60 4.18 -13.57 6.55
C CYS A 60 5.07 -13.79 5.31
N ASN A 61 5.36 -15.03 4.92
CA ASN A 61 6.19 -15.42 3.76
C ASN A 61 7.65 -14.88 3.66
N PRO A 62 8.50 -15.03 4.71
CA PRO A 62 9.94 -14.83 4.55
C PRO A 62 10.54 -15.71 3.44
N PRO A 63 11.54 -15.23 2.69
CA PRO A 63 12.21 -13.94 2.83
C PRO A 63 11.52 -12.77 2.12
N LEU A 64 10.48 -13.05 1.34
CA LEU A 64 9.86 -12.06 0.45
C LEU A 64 9.03 -11.02 1.22
N ASN A 65 8.32 -11.43 2.28
CA ASN A 65 7.53 -10.53 3.12
C ASN A 65 6.52 -9.68 2.31
N THR A 66 5.88 -10.31 1.33
CA THR A 66 4.91 -9.71 0.40
C THR A 66 3.47 -10.05 0.74
N LEU A 67 3.24 -10.82 1.82
CA LEU A 67 1.92 -11.26 2.28
C LEU A 67 1.73 -10.91 3.76
N TYR A 68 0.49 -10.69 4.19
CA TYR A 68 0.14 -10.49 5.59
C TYR A 68 -0.40 -11.77 6.26
N CYS A 69 -0.99 -12.68 5.48
CA CYS A 69 -1.68 -13.90 5.90
C CYS A 69 -2.76 -13.63 6.97
N PRO A 70 -3.84 -12.91 6.65
CA PRO A 70 -4.88 -12.55 7.63
C PRO A 70 -5.57 -13.78 8.26
N GLU A 71 -5.72 -14.86 7.50
CA GLU A 71 -6.29 -16.14 7.96
C GLU A 71 -5.23 -17.12 8.48
N GLY A 72 -3.96 -16.70 8.49
CA GLY A 72 -2.85 -17.52 8.94
C GLY A 72 -2.87 -17.71 10.46
N LEU A 73 -2.55 -18.92 10.93
CA LEU A 73 -2.36 -19.16 12.35
C LEU A 73 -1.09 -18.44 12.83
N LEU A 74 -1.23 -17.69 13.92
CA LEU A 74 -0.10 -17.08 14.62
C LEU A 74 0.49 -18.07 15.62
N THR A 75 1.81 -18.26 15.54
CA THR A 75 2.56 -18.98 16.56
C THR A 75 2.93 -18.02 17.70
N ARG A 76 3.26 -18.55 18.88
CA ARG A 76 3.71 -17.72 20.02
C ARG A 76 5.04 -16.97 19.77
N GLY A 77 5.83 -17.43 18.79
CA GLY A 77 7.13 -16.83 18.44
C GLY A 77 7.06 -15.79 17.32
N GLN A 78 5.89 -15.54 16.77
CA GLN A 78 5.60 -14.44 15.85
C GLN A 78 5.05 -13.26 16.63
#